data_AF-A0A915NNV5-F1
#
_entry.id   AF-A0A915NNV5-F1
#
_cell.length_a   1.000
_cell.length_b   1.000
_cell.length_c   1.000
_cell.angle_alpha   90.00
_cell.angle_beta   90.00
_cell.angle_gamma   90.00
#
_symmetry.space_group_name_H-M   'P 1'
#
loop_
_entity.id
_entity.type
_entity.pdbx_description
1 polymer ?
#
loop_
_entity_poly.entity_id
_entity_poly.type
_entity_poly.pdbx_seq_one_letter_code
_entity_poly.pdbx_strand_id
1 'polypeptide(L)'
;MPPILIWNKCSGETKKVIGYPDYPVIDSGIKCPFNCTFTFDRKFEANASTTIFLLHKFCPIDKWPQNRREDQNYMMYTVECPKETLRHFDRKFLTNEFFNSSATYRLDSSVFMPYDALTRITPTTPKEYIWDQKEVNFRERI
;
A
#
# COMPACT_ATOMS: atom_id res chain seq x y z
N MET A 1 -6.17 -21.43 -9.08
CA MET A 1 -5.87 -20.77 -7.80
C MET A 1 -6.42 -19.35 -7.85
N PRO A 2 -7.07 -18.87 -6.79
CA PRO A 2 -7.67 -17.54 -6.76
C PRO A 2 -6.58 -16.45 -6.89
N PRO A 3 -6.70 -15.49 -7.84
CA PRO A 3 -5.69 -14.45 -8.03
C PRO A 3 -5.64 -13.45 -6.86
N ILE A 4 -4.56 -12.68 -6.80
CA ILE A 4 -4.45 -11.49 -5.95
C ILE A 4 -4.94 -10.29 -6.77
N LEU A 5 -6.06 -9.71 -6.36
CA LEU A 5 -6.65 -8.56 -7.03
C LEU A 5 -6.07 -7.28 -6.44
N ILE A 6 -5.54 -6.42 -7.31
CA ILE A 6 -5.04 -5.11 -6.94
C ILE A 6 -6.14 -4.08 -7.19
N TRP A 7 -6.64 -3.46 -6.12
CA TRP A 7 -7.79 -2.56 -6.14
C TRP A 7 -7.39 -1.11 -6.44
N ASN A 8 -6.97 -0.83 -7.68
CA ASN A 8 -6.32 0.46 -8.02
C ASN A 8 -6.87 1.21 -9.23
N LYS A 9 -7.87 0.67 -9.94
CA LYS A 9 -8.40 1.28 -11.17
C LYS A 9 -9.19 2.59 -10.92
N CYS A 10 -8.97 3.23 -9.78
CA CYS A 10 -9.66 4.40 -9.29
C CYS A 10 -9.01 5.73 -9.70
N SER A 11 -7.71 5.74 -10.06
CA SER A 11 -6.99 6.97 -10.39
C SER A 11 -7.36 7.61 -11.72
N GLY A 12 -8.30 7.06 -12.50
CA GLY A 12 -8.65 7.56 -13.84
C GLY A 12 -7.54 7.36 -14.89
N GLU A 13 -6.28 7.28 -14.45
CA GLU A 13 -5.13 6.87 -15.23
C GLU A 13 -5.03 5.35 -15.22
N THR A 14 -5.09 4.78 -16.41
CA THR A 14 -4.84 3.37 -16.75
C THR A 14 -3.42 2.89 -16.45
N LYS A 15 -2.74 3.46 -15.44
CA LYS A 15 -1.44 3.00 -14.99
C LYS A 15 -1.63 1.62 -14.36
N LYS A 16 -1.21 0.59 -15.09
CA LYS A 16 -1.13 -0.83 -14.67
C LYS A 16 -0.11 -1.05 -13.54
N VAL A 17 0.23 -0.01 -12.80
CA VAL A 17 1.29 0.06 -11.81
C VAL A 17 0.77 0.92 -10.67
N ILE A 18 0.58 0.31 -9.50
CA ILE A 18 0.63 1.05 -8.24
C ILE A 18 2.10 1.11 -7.85
N GLY A 19 2.60 2.22 -7.32
CA GLY A 19 3.94 2.20 -6.76
C GLY A 19 4.65 3.54 -6.80
N TYR A 20 4.71 4.18 -7.95
CA TYR A 20 5.78 5.15 -8.13
C TYR A 20 5.38 6.60 -7.76
N PRO A 21 6.24 7.38 -7.07
CA PRO A 21 7.56 7.01 -6.51
C PRO A 21 7.54 6.45 -5.07
N ASP A 22 6.43 6.60 -4.34
CA ASP A 22 6.39 6.44 -2.88
C ASP A 22 6.06 5.04 -2.36
N TYR A 23 5.69 4.11 -3.23
CA TYR A 23 5.21 2.77 -2.94
C TYR A 23 6.03 1.72 -3.71
N PRO A 24 6.23 0.52 -3.15
CA PRO A 24 6.66 -0.62 -3.96
C PRO A 24 5.74 -0.80 -5.17
N VAL A 25 6.35 -0.96 -6.35
CA VAL A 25 5.59 -1.20 -7.58
C VAL A 25 4.91 -2.56 -7.47
N ILE A 26 3.57 -2.57 -7.52
CA ILE A 26 2.76 -3.79 -7.65
C ILE A 26 2.11 -3.80 -9.03
N ASP A 27 2.51 -4.76 -9.86
CA ASP A 27 1.94 -5.01 -11.19
C ASP A 27 1.69 -6.49 -11.47
N SER A 28 1.01 -6.76 -12.59
CA SER A 28 0.67 -8.13 -13.02
C SER A 28 1.87 -8.95 -13.52
N GLY A 29 3.03 -8.33 -13.74
CA GLY A 29 4.27 -8.93 -14.22
C GLY A 29 5.25 -9.32 -13.11
N ILE A 30 4.94 -9.04 -11.84
CA ILE A 30 5.79 -9.41 -10.71
C ILE A 30 5.96 -10.93 -10.63
N LYS A 31 7.23 -11.37 -10.61
CA LYS A 31 7.58 -12.77 -10.36
C LYS A 31 7.40 -13.09 -8.89
N CYS A 32 6.29 -13.73 -8.58
CA CYS A 32 6.03 -14.31 -7.28
C CYS A 32 6.89 -15.57 -7.08
N PRO A 33 7.63 -15.71 -5.96
CA PRO A 33 8.38 -16.94 -5.67
C PRO A 33 7.44 -18.12 -5.35
N PHE A 34 6.18 -17.82 -5.04
CA PHE A 34 5.10 -18.78 -4.89
C PHE A 34 4.24 -18.83 -6.15
N ASN A 35 3.38 -19.84 -6.25
CA ASN A 35 2.35 -19.85 -7.27
C ASN A 35 1.36 -18.73 -6.91
N CYS A 36 1.48 -17.54 -7.52
CA CYS A 36 0.52 -16.46 -7.34
C CYS A 36 0.40 -15.62 -8.61
N THR A 37 -0.76 -14.99 -8.80
CA THR A 37 -1.07 -14.22 -10.00
C THR A 37 -1.72 -12.91 -9.59
N PHE A 38 -1.05 -11.80 -9.90
CA PHE A 38 -1.57 -10.47 -9.67
C PHE A 38 -2.43 -10.03 -10.85
N THR A 39 -3.56 -9.39 -10.57
CA THR A 39 -4.46 -8.86 -11.61
C THR A 39 -5.09 -7.55 -11.19
N PHE A 40 -5.46 -6.74 -12.18
CA PHE A 40 -6.26 -5.52 -12.02
C PHE A 40 -7.71 -5.72 -12.53
N ASP A 41 -8.02 -6.92 -13.03
CA ASP A 41 -9.29 -7.22 -13.65
C ASP A 41 -10.35 -7.54 -12.59
N ARG A 42 -11.28 -6.60 -12.40
CA ARG A 42 -12.36 -6.68 -11.40
C ARG A 42 -13.31 -7.85 -11.64
N LYS A 43 -13.31 -8.50 -12.82
CA LYS A 43 -14.10 -9.74 -13.00
C LYS A 43 -13.68 -10.85 -12.02
N PHE A 44 -12.46 -10.77 -11.48
CA PHE A 44 -11.96 -11.71 -10.48
C PHE A 44 -12.24 -11.30 -9.05
N GLU A 45 -12.93 -10.18 -8.79
CA GLU A 45 -13.23 -9.71 -7.43
C GLU A 45 -13.89 -10.77 -6.54
N ALA A 46 -14.94 -11.43 -7.04
CA ALA A 46 -15.64 -12.49 -6.30
C ALA A 46 -14.79 -13.77 -6.11
N ASN A 47 -13.73 -13.93 -6.90
CA ASN A 47 -12.87 -15.12 -6.89
C ASN A 47 -11.41 -14.80 -6.51
N ALA A 48 -11.11 -13.61 -6.01
CA ALA A 48 -9.77 -13.27 -5.56
C ALA A 48 -9.50 -13.96 -4.22
N SER A 49 -8.27 -14.42 -3.97
CA SER A 49 -7.86 -14.88 -2.63
C SER A 49 -7.61 -13.68 -1.71
N THR A 50 -6.91 -12.69 -2.24
CA THR A 50 -6.59 -11.44 -1.56
C THR A 50 -6.96 -10.26 -2.46
N THR A 51 -7.59 -9.25 -1.88
CA THR A 51 -7.81 -7.95 -2.51
C THR A 51 -6.96 -6.91 -1.79
N ILE A 52 -6.06 -6.27 -2.52
CA ILE A 52 -5.14 -5.25 -2.00
C ILE A 52 -5.73 -3.87 -2.26
N PHE A 53 -5.98 -3.11 -1.21
CA PHE A 53 -6.54 -1.77 -1.28
C PHE A 53 -5.45 -0.73 -1.04
N LEU A 54 -5.07 -0.01 -2.10
CA LEU A 54 -4.23 1.17 -1.96
C LEU A 54 -5.05 2.31 -1.35
N LEU A 55 -4.70 2.71 -0.14
CA LEU A 55 -5.28 3.92 0.47
C LEU A 55 -4.57 5.14 -0.10
N HIS A 56 -5.23 5.79 -1.07
CA HIS A 56 -4.73 6.99 -1.72
C HIS A 56 -5.89 7.93 -2.05
N LYS A 57 -5.66 9.24 -2.06
CA LYS A 57 -6.72 10.26 -2.28
C LYS A 57 -7.53 10.07 -3.58
N PHE A 58 -6.95 9.41 -4.58
CA PHE A 58 -7.61 9.12 -5.86
C PHE A 58 -8.39 7.79 -5.86
N CYS A 59 -8.48 7.11 -4.72
CA CYS A 59 -9.11 5.80 -4.58
C CYS A 59 -10.25 5.82 -3.56
N PRO A 60 -11.42 6.36 -3.95
CA PRO A 60 -12.50 6.59 -3.01
C PRO A 60 -13.17 5.28 -2.60
N ILE A 61 -13.66 5.26 -1.35
CA ILE A 61 -14.26 4.09 -0.68
C ILE A 61 -15.59 3.68 -1.32
N ASP A 62 -16.34 4.61 -1.91
CA ASP A 62 -17.64 4.33 -2.54
C ASP A 62 -17.54 3.34 -3.72
N LYS A 63 -16.33 3.18 -4.25
CA LYS A 63 -16.03 2.23 -5.32
C LYS A 63 -15.58 0.86 -4.81
N TRP A 64 -15.42 0.63 -3.51
CA TRP A 64 -14.93 -0.64 -2.97
C TRP A 64 -16.00 -1.75 -3.06
N PRO A 65 -15.58 -3.04 -3.05
CA PRO A 65 -16.50 -4.17 -3.01
C PRO A 65 -17.48 -4.02 -1.85
N GLN A 66 -18.77 -4.22 -2.14
CA GLN A 66 -19.82 -4.22 -1.12
C GLN A 66 -20.10 -5.62 -0.58
N ASN A 67 -19.70 -6.65 -1.33
CA ASN A 67 -19.87 -8.04 -0.95
C ASN A 67 -18.52 -8.72 -0.91
N ARG A 68 -18.28 -9.44 0.18
CA ARG A 68 -17.04 -10.16 0.43
C ARG A 68 -17.39 -11.59 0.83
N ARG A 69 -16.63 -12.56 0.30
CA ARG A 69 -16.68 -13.92 0.84
C ARG A 69 -15.95 -13.99 2.17
N GLU A 70 -16.44 -14.82 3.08
CA GLU A 70 -15.86 -14.97 4.42
C GLU A 70 -14.36 -15.31 4.38
N ASP A 71 -13.94 -16.11 3.40
CA ASP A 71 -12.55 -16.57 3.23
C ASP A 71 -11.64 -15.60 2.46
N GLN A 72 -12.17 -14.49 1.93
CA GLN A 72 -11.37 -13.50 1.23
C GLN A 72 -10.57 -12.64 2.21
N ASN A 73 -9.27 -12.48 1.92
CA ASN A 73 -8.40 -11.58 2.66
C ASN A 73 -8.44 -10.18 2.04
N TYR A 74 -8.93 -9.19 2.78
CA TYR A 74 -8.82 -7.79 2.38
C TYR A 74 -7.61 -7.17 3.05
N MET A 75 -6.66 -6.70 2.25
CA MET A 75 -5.39 -6.16 2.71
C MET A 75 -5.35 -4.64 2.53
N MET A 76 -5.13 -3.92 3.63
CA MET A 76 -4.85 -2.48 3.59
C MET A 76 -3.42 -2.26 3.12
N TYR A 77 -3.21 -1.43 2.09
CA TYR A 77 -1.89 -1.10 1.55
C TYR A 77 -1.67 0.41 1.60
N THR A 78 -0.78 0.86 2.47
CA THR A 78 -0.45 2.29 2.62
C THR A 78 0.96 2.51 3.16
N VAL A 79 1.69 3.49 2.64
CA VAL A 79 2.92 4.01 3.26
C VAL A 79 2.69 5.36 3.96
N GLU A 80 1.49 5.92 3.83
CA GLU A 80 1.14 7.22 4.38
C GLU A 80 0.93 7.15 5.89
N CYS A 81 1.34 8.21 6.59
CA CYS A 81 1.08 8.31 8.02
C CYS A 81 -0.43 8.49 8.31
N PRO A 82 -0.92 8.14 9.52
CA PRO A 82 -2.34 8.25 9.89
C PRO A 82 -2.95 9.61 9.60
N LYS A 83 -2.20 10.70 9.79
CA LYS A 83 -2.70 12.05 9.51
C LYS A 83 -3.05 12.24 8.04
N GLU A 84 -2.20 11.76 7.12
CA GLU A 84 -2.44 11.87 5.68
C GLU A 84 -3.51 10.91 5.20
N THR A 85 -3.53 9.67 5.71
CA THR A 85 -4.62 8.73 5.41
C THR A 85 -5.98 9.28 5.85
N LEU A 86 -6.08 9.82 7.07
CA LEU A 86 -7.33 10.31 7.65
C LEU A 86 -7.85 11.62 7.02
N ARG A 87 -7.05 12.30 6.19
CA ARG A 87 -7.53 13.42 5.36
C ARG A 87 -8.51 12.98 4.26
N HIS A 88 -8.43 11.71 3.85
CA HIS A 88 -9.17 11.19 2.70
C HIS A 88 -10.08 10.01 3.05
N PHE A 89 -9.79 9.30 4.14
CA PHE A 89 -10.51 8.09 4.55
C PHE A 89 -11.01 8.25 5.99
N ASP A 90 -12.31 8.04 6.20
CA ASP A 90 -12.88 8.02 7.55
C ASP A 90 -12.39 6.78 8.29
N ARG A 91 -11.88 6.97 9.51
CA ARG A 91 -11.35 5.92 10.38
C ARG A 91 -12.34 4.78 10.57
N LYS A 92 -13.65 5.04 10.52
CA LYS A 92 -14.68 4.00 10.69
C LYS A 92 -14.65 2.92 9.60
N PHE A 93 -14.03 3.19 8.45
CA PHE A 93 -13.85 2.21 7.37
C PHE A 93 -12.49 1.50 7.42
N LEU A 94 -11.55 2.01 8.22
CA LEU A 94 -10.19 1.47 8.37
C LEU A 94 -10.12 0.57 9.60
N THR A 95 -11.01 -0.42 9.67
CA THR A 95 -11.16 -1.33 10.81
C THR A 95 -10.77 -2.75 10.43
N ASN A 96 -10.57 -3.57 11.46
CA ASN A 96 -10.28 -4.99 11.31
C ASN A 96 -11.51 -5.80 10.82
N GLU A 97 -12.68 -5.17 10.74
CA GLU A 97 -13.91 -5.76 10.17
C GLU A 97 -13.84 -5.74 8.64
N PHE A 98 -13.31 -4.66 8.06
CA PHE A 98 -13.13 -4.56 6.62
C PHE A 98 -11.81 -5.19 6.17
N PHE A 99 -10.69 -4.87 6.83
CA PHE A 99 -9.36 -5.37 6.49
C PHE A 99 -8.91 -6.47 7.45
N ASN A 100 -8.50 -7.62 6.91
CA ASN A 100 -7.94 -8.71 7.71
C ASN A 100 -6.42 -8.57 7.92
N SER A 101 -5.76 -7.92 6.97
CA SER A 101 -4.31 -7.80 6.94
C SER A 101 -3.90 -6.40 6.50
N SER A 102 -2.64 -6.07 6.73
CA SER A 102 -2.09 -4.78 6.34
C SER A 102 -0.65 -4.92 5.83
N ALA A 103 -0.30 -4.04 4.90
CA ALA A 103 1.02 -3.90 4.33
C ALA A 103 1.42 -2.42 4.46
N THR A 104 2.21 -2.10 5.50
CA THR A 104 2.51 -0.70 5.89
C THR A 104 3.87 -0.58 6.58
N TYR A 105 4.30 0.65 6.86
CA TYR A 105 5.50 0.95 7.64
C TYR A 105 5.40 0.63 9.13
N ARG A 106 4.24 0.20 9.64
CA ARG A 106 4.11 -0.18 11.05
C ARG A 106 4.63 -1.60 11.28
N LEU A 107 5.35 -1.79 12.38
CA LEU A 107 5.94 -3.08 12.76
C LEU A 107 4.90 -4.17 13.08
N ASP A 108 3.66 -3.77 13.40
CA ASP A 108 2.55 -4.68 13.67
C ASP A 108 1.67 -4.98 12.44
N SER A 109 2.15 -4.64 11.23
CA SER A 109 1.48 -5.00 9.98
C SER A 109 1.79 -6.44 9.56
N SER A 110 0.89 -7.05 8.78
CA SER A 110 1.07 -8.40 8.26
C SER A 110 2.26 -8.49 7.28
N VAL A 111 2.49 -7.40 6.53
CA VAL A 111 3.65 -7.22 5.65
C VAL A 111 4.31 -5.90 6.01
N PHE A 112 5.44 -5.97 6.71
CA PHE A 112 6.21 -4.78 7.04
C PHE A 112 6.84 -4.18 5.79
N MET A 113 6.52 -2.92 5.52
CA MET A 113 7.01 -2.14 4.39
C MET A 113 7.69 -0.87 4.89
N PRO A 114 9.01 -0.90 5.13
CA PRO A 114 9.73 0.27 5.58
C PRO A 114 9.69 1.34 4.49
N TYR A 115 9.02 2.47 4.78
CA TYR A 115 9.04 3.69 3.97
C TYR A 115 9.79 4.76 4.76
N ASP A 116 10.77 5.40 4.13
CA ASP A 116 11.68 6.39 4.75
C ASP A 116 12.24 5.96 6.11
N ALA A 117 12.54 4.67 6.25
CA ALA A 117 13.09 4.12 7.49
C ALA A 117 14.52 4.64 7.70
N LEU A 118 14.74 5.35 8.81
CA LEU A 118 16.07 5.76 9.23
C LEU A 118 16.86 4.54 9.71
N THR A 119 17.99 4.29 9.06
CA THR A 119 18.93 3.23 9.45
C THR A 119 20.14 3.82 10.17
N ARG A 120 20.79 3.01 11.01
CA ARG A 120 22.01 3.44 11.70
C ARG A 120 23.12 3.63 10.67
N ILE A 121 23.74 4.80 10.68
CA ILE A 121 24.95 5.09 9.89
C ILE A 121 26.06 4.13 10.29
N THR A 122 26.66 3.47 9.31
CA THR A 122 27.84 2.64 9.45
C THR A 122 29.02 3.28 8.72
N PRO A 123 30.27 2.82 8.94
CA PRO A 123 31.42 3.30 8.19
C PRO A 123 31.31 3.11 6.66
N THR A 124 30.37 2.29 6.18
CA THR A 124 30.14 2.02 4.76
C THR A 124 28.91 2.74 4.21
N THR A 125 28.19 3.54 5.01
CA THR A 125 27.02 4.29 4.53
C THR A 125 27.49 5.37 3.53
N PRO A 126 26.95 5.38 2.28
CA PRO A 126 27.27 6.43 1.31
C PRO A 126 26.85 7.81 1.82
N LYS A 127 27.62 8.84 1.46
CA LYS A 127 27.45 10.21 1.99
C LYS A 127 26.07 10.79 1.68
N GLU A 128 25.53 10.48 0.51
CA GLU A 128 24.20 10.87 0.04
C GLU A 128 23.04 10.33 0.91
N TYR A 129 23.29 9.29 1.72
CA TYR A 129 22.31 8.75 2.67
C TYR A 129 22.56 9.19 4.11
N ILE A 130 23.56 10.05 4.34
CA ILE A 130 23.88 10.61 5.65
C ILE A 130 23.31 12.02 5.70
N TRP A 131 22.25 12.18 6.49
CA TRP A 131 21.63 13.50 6.67
C TRP A 131 22.41 14.27 7.72
N ASP A 132 22.89 15.46 7.36
CA ASP A 132 23.55 16.33 8.31
C ASP A 132 22.52 17.15 9.13
N GLN A 133 22.97 17.71 10.26
CA GLN A 133 22.09 18.46 11.15
C GLN A 133 21.47 19.69 10.47
N LYS A 134 22.11 20.27 9.45
CA LYS A 134 21.58 21.41 8.71
C LYS A 134 20.43 20.98 7.80
N GLU A 135 20.56 19.82 7.14
CA GLU A 135 19.51 19.21 6.33
C GLU A 135 18.30 18.85 7.18
N VAL A 136 18.51 18.22 8.34
CA VAL A 136 17.43 17.88 9.29
C VAL A 136 16.72 19.13 9.83
N ASN A 137 17.47 20.20 10.09
CA ASN A 137 16.93 21.44 10.63
C ASN A 137 16.40 22.39 9.55
N PHE A 138 16.54 22.05 8.26
CA PHE A 138 16.04 22.86 7.17
C PHE A 138 14.52 22.79 7.16
N ARG A 139 13.89 23.73 7.86
CA ARG A 139 12.44 23.94 7.81
C ARG A 139 12.10 24.49 6.43
N GLU A 140 11.64 23.63 5.53
CA GLU A 140 10.70 24.14 4.53
C GLU A 140 9.48 24.65 5.29
N ARG A 141 9.21 25.96 5.12
CA ARG A 141 7.95 26.55 5.56
C ARG A 141 6.85 25.94 4.69
N ILE A 142 6.28 24.82 5.13
CA ILE A 142 5.04 24.26 4.60
C ILE A 142 3.87 24.87 5.37
#